data_AF-A0A3P7IVG0-F1
#
_entry.id   AF-A0A3P7IVG0-F1
#
_cell.length_a   1.000
_cell.length_b   1.000
_cell.length_c   1.000
_cell.angle_alpha   90.00
_cell.angle_beta   90.00
_cell.angle_gamma   90.00
#
_symmetry.space_group_name_H-M   'P 1'
#
loop_
_entity.id
_entity.type
_entity.pdbx_description
1 polymer ?
#
loop_
_entity_poly.entity_id
_entity_poly.type
_entity_poly.pdbx_seq_one_letter_code
_entity_poly.pdbx_strand_id
1 'polypeptide(L)' 'MLPVKLGEVIEIAADVLKIGRNVAFAEAEFRRKSDGKLAAKGRHTVAILPKQPNQEGEKVAQY' A
#
# COMPACT_ATOMS: atom_id res chain seq x y z
N MET A 1 9.06 -13.91 8.44
CA MET A 1 8.44 -13.80 7.11
C MET A 1 8.73 -15.09 6.37
N LEU A 2 7.73 -15.68 5.71
CA LEU A 2 7.84 -17.00 5.09
C LEU A 2 7.37 -16.96 3.62
N PRO A 3 8.00 -17.72 2.70
CA PRO A 3 7.71 -17.68 1.26
C PRO A 3 6.36 -18.30 0.88
N VAL A 4 5.53 -17.58 0.12
CA VAL A 4 4.19 -18.03 -0.30
C VAL A 4 4.28 -18.84 -1.60
N LYS A 5 3.52 -19.94 -1.71
CA LYS A 5 3.50 -20.76 -2.93
C LYS A 5 2.64 -20.12 -4.01
N LEU A 6 2.95 -20.39 -5.28
CA LEU A 6 2.08 -20.01 -6.39
C LEU A 6 0.70 -20.66 -6.23
N GLY A 7 -0.36 -19.89 -6.49
CA GLY A 7 -1.75 -20.33 -6.32
C GLY A 7 -2.27 -20.31 -4.89
N GLU A 8 -1.44 -19.96 -3.90
CA GLU A 8 -1.87 -19.85 -2.51
C GLU A 8 -2.67 -18.56 -2.26
N VAL A 9 -3.78 -18.68 -1.54
CA VAL A 9 -4.60 -17.52 -1.16
C VAL A 9 -3.99 -16.85 0.07
N ILE A 10 -3.77 -15.54 -0.05
CA ILE A 10 -3.30 -14.70 1.05
C ILE A 10 -4.38 -13.69 1.43
N GLU A 11 -4.46 -13.42 2.72
CA GLU A 11 -5.22 -12.32 3.29
C GLU A 11 -4.29 -11.12 3.47
N ILE A 12 -4.76 -9.95 3.06
CA ILE A 12 -4.05 -8.69 3.24
C ILE A 12 -4.88 -7.84 4.18
N ALA A 13 -4.34 -7.55 5.35
CA ALA A 13 -4.90 -6.59 6.30
C ALA A 13 -4.05 -5.33 6.25
N ALA A 14 -4.68 -4.15 6.20
CA ALA A 14 -3.96 -2.90 6.15
C ALA A 14 -4.59 -1.85 7.07
N ASP A 15 -3.72 -1.08 7.73
CA ASP A 15 -4.09 -0.08 8.72
C ASP A 15 -3.43 1.26 8.40
N VAL A 16 -4.18 2.34 8.54
CA VAL A 16 -3.62 3.70 8.53
C VAL A 16 -3.11 3.99 9.94
N LEU A 17 -1.79 4.05 10.08
CA LEU A 17 -1.15 4.33 11.37
C LEU A 17 -1.27 5.80 11.75
N LYS A 18 -1.14 6.69 10.77
CA LYS A 18 -1.25 8.14 10.96
C LYS A 18 -1.56 8.83 9.64
N ILE A 19 -2.45 9.81 9.68
CA ILE A 19 -2.71 10.72 8.56
C ILE A 19 -2.45 12.17 8.98
N GLY A 20 -1.72 12.89 8.14
CA GLY A 20 -1.51 14.34 8.24
C GLY A 20 -1.97 15.03 6.95
N ARG A 21 -1.71 16.33 6.86
CA ARG A 21 -2.16 17.15 5.72
C ARG A 21 -1.58 16.69 4.37
N ASN A 22 -0.29 16.37 4.33
CA ASN A 22 0.46 16.08 3.10
C ASN A 22 1.10 14.69 3.11
N VAL A 23 0.88 13.89 4.15
CA VAL A 23 1.51 12.57 4.29
C VAL A 23 0.62 11.62 5.07
N ALA A 24 0.55 10.37 4.64
CA ALA A 24 -0.05 9.27 5.37
C ALA A 24 0.98 8.16 5.60
N PHE A 25 0.91 7.53 6.77
CA PHE A 25 1.66 6.33 7.11
C PHE A 25 0.68 5.18 7.20
N ALA A 26 0.92 4.14 6.42
CA ALA A 26 0.11 2.93 6.40
C ALA A 26 0.99 1.71 6.60
N GLU A 27 0.38 0.65 7.11
CA GLU A 27 0.98 -0.66 7.25
C GLU A 27 0.09 -1.71 6.58
N ALA A 28 0.70 -2.72 5.97
CA ALA A 28 -0.01 -3.84 5.37
C ALA A 28 0.67 -5.15 5.79
N GLU A 29 -0.13 -6.11 6.24
CA GLU A 29 0.29 -7.45 6.64
C GLU A 29 -0.33 -8.47 5.71
N PHE A 30 0.52 -9.37 5.21
CA PHE A 30 0.14 -10.42 4.29
C PHE A 30 0.23 -11.74 5.06
N ARG A 31 -0.91 -12.42 5.26
CA ARG A 31 -0.99 -13.71 5.94
C ARG A 31 -1.49 -14.77 4.97
N ARG A 32 -0.94 -15.98 5.05
CA ARG A 32 -1.51 -17.10 4.27
C ARG A 32 -2.81 -17.52 4.90
N LYS A 33 -3.82 -17.76 4.08
CA LYS A 33 -5.13 -18.22 4.57
C LYS A 33 -5.07 -19.68 5.06
N SER A 34 -4.09 -20.45 4.59
CA SER A 34 -3.90 -21.87 4.93
C SER A 34 -3.48 -22.10 6.39
N ASP A 35 -2.56 -21.28 6.91
CA ASP A 35 -1.98 -21.47 8.25
C ASP A 35 -1.89 -20.18 9.09
N GLY A 36 -2.37 -19.05 8.56
CA GLY A 36 -2.34 -17.75 9.23
C GLY A 36 -0.94 -17.13 9.36
N LYS A 37 0.11 -17.76 8.82
CA LYS A 37 1.47 -17.28 9.01
C LYS A 37 1.75 -16.04 8.18
N LEU A 38 2.52 -15.13 8.78
CA LEU A 38 2.94 -13.88 8.16
C LEU A 38 3.93 -14.14 7.02
N ALA A 39 3.48 -13.85 5.80
CA ALA A 39 4.27 -13.92 4.59
C ALA A 39 5.16 -12.68 4.44
N ALA A 40 4.56 -11.50 4.55
CA ALA A 40 5.23 -10.21 4.37
C ALA A 40 4.56 -9.14 5.23
N LYS A 41 5.30 -8.07 5.50
CA LYS A 41 4.81 -6.88 6.17
C LYS A 41 5.45 -5.65 5.54
N GLY A 42 4.64 -4.72 5.09
CA GLY A 42 5.07 -3.50 4.41
C GLY A 42 4.62 -2.27 5.18
N ARG A 43 5.49 -1.26 5.24
CA ARG A 43 5.14 0.08 5.74
C ARG A 43 5.29 1.08 4.61
N HIS A 44 4.24 1.84 4.37
CA HIS A 44 4.18 2.84 3.32
C HIS A 44 4.14 4.24 3.92
N THR A 45 4.94 5.13 3.35
CA THR A 45 4.85 6.58 3.56
C THR A 45 4.35 7.18 2.25
N VAL A 46 3.13 7.68 2.25
CA VAL A 46 2.44 8.16 1.05
C VAL A 46 2.36 9.67 1.09
N ALA A 47 2.89 10.34 0.07
CA ALA A 47 2.71 11.78 -0.09
C ALA A 47 1.29 12.06 -0.63
N ILE A 48 0.57 12.96 0.04
CA ILE A 48 -0.74 13.46 -0.39
C ILE A 48 -0.50 14.78 -1.10
N LEU A 49 -0.55 14.74 -2.43
CA LEU A 49 -0.39 15.93 -3.25
C LEU A 49 -1.73 16.70 -3.32
N PRO A 50 -1.69 18.04 -3.32
CA PRO A 50 -2.89 18.82 -3.58
C PRO A 50 -3.45 18.46 -4.96
N LYS A 51 -4.78 18.51 -5.11
CA LYS A 51 -5.42 18.36 -6.42
C LYS A 51 -4.79 19.39 -7.37
N GLN A 52 -4.10 18.91 -8.40
CA GLN A 52 -3.73 19.79 -9.50
C GLN A 52 -5.03 20.29 -10.13
N PRO A 53 -5.19 21.61 -10.34
CA PRO A 53 -6.32 22.09 -11.13
C PRO A 53 -6.29 21.36 -12.46
N ASN A 54 -7.44 20.84 -12.92
CA ASN A 54 -7.57 20.17 -14.21
C ASN A 54 -6.91 21.04 -15.29
N GLN A 55 -5.70 20.69 -15.71
CA GLN A 55 -5.14 21.17 -16.95
C GLN A 55 -5.63 20.20 -18.01
N GLU A 56 -6.82 20.47 -18.56
CA GLU A 56 -7.22 19.88 -19.83
C GLU A 56 -6.11 20.18 -20.85
N GLY A 57 -5.29 19.16 -21.15
CA GLY A 57 -4.39 19.17 -22.30
C GLY A 57 -2.88 19.04 -22.05
N GLU A 58 -2.36 19.12 -20.83
CA GLU A 58 -0.90 18.99 -20.63
C GLU A 58 -0.49 17.60 -20.11
N LYS A 59 0.32 16.92 -20.93
CA LYS A 59 0.91 15.61 -20.61
C LYS A 59 1.78 15.74 -19.37
N VAL A 60 1.32 15.20 -18.25
CA VAL A 60 2.14 15.07 -17.04
C VAL A 60 3.29 14.12 -17.35
N ALA A 61 4.51 14.66 -17.45
CA ALA A 61 5.72 13.85 -17.59
C ALA A 61 5.88 12.99 -16.33
N GLN A 62 5.74 11.67 -16.49
CA GLN A 62 6.16 10.70 -15.48
C GLN A 62 7.67 10.52 -15.60
N TYR A 63 8.40 10.82 -14.53
CA TYR A 63 9.79 10.39 -14.32
C TYR A 63 9.82 8.97 -13.76
#